data_AF-A0A520JE81-F1
#
_entry.id   AF-A0A520JE81-F1
#
_cell.length_a   1.000
_cell.length_b   1.000
_cell.length_c   1.000
_cell.angle_alpha   90.00
_cell.angle_beta   90.00
_cell.angle_gamma   90.00
#
_symmetry.space_group_name_H-M   'P 1'
#
loop_
_entity.id
_entity.type
_entity.pdbx_description
1 polymer ?
#
loop_
_entity_poly.entity_id
_entity_poly.type
_entity_poly.pdbx_seq_one_letter_code
_entity_poly.pdbx_strand_id
1 'polypeptide(L)'
;MPSNQPVRFDPSVETIAPDEQETLQGMKDSFQEILETTSQDYGHAVRSVHAKAHGIARGTFTIADGFPAELAQGIFAKPGRHEAIIRISTNAGDILDDSISLPRGLALKILDVDGPRLPGSEGDTTQDFIMVNGPAFS
;
A
#
# COMPACT_ATOMS: atom_id res chain seq x y z
N MET A 1 -7.76 19.55 22.70
CA MET A 1 -7.38 18.87 21.45
C MET A 1 -8.20 19.48 20.34
N PRO A 2 -7.61 19.98 19.23
CA PRO A 2 -8.43 20.37 18.10
C PRO A 2 -9.28 19.15 17.69
N SER A 3 -10.58 19.37 17.56
CA SER A 3 -11.51 18.43 16.97
C SER A 3 -11.10 18.27 15.51
N ASN A 4 -10.34 17.22 15.18
CA ASN A 4 -10.08 16.88 13.78
C ASN A 4 -11.37 16.30 13.21
N GLN A 5 -12.28 17.19 12.78
CA GLN A 5 -13.37 16.79 11.91
C GLN A 5 -12.73 16.22 10.64
N PRO A 6 -13.10 14.98 10.24
CA PRO A 6 -12.63 14.43 8.97
C PRO A 6 -12.98 15.38 7.83
N VAL A 7 -11.99 15.70 7.00
CA VAL A 7 -12.20 16.51 5.78
C VAL A 7 -12.42 15.54 4.62
N ARG A 8 -13.46 15.80 3.83
CA ARG A 8 -13.69 15.04 2.59
C ARG A 8 -12.54 15.32 1.62
N PHE A 9 -12.02 14.27 0.98
CA PHE A 9 -11.03 14.44 -0.07
C PHE A 9 -11.60 15.31 -1.21
N ASP A 10 -10.85 16.34 -1.58
CA ASP A 10 -11.03 17.20 -2.74
C ASP A 10 -9.62 17.54 -3.26
N PRO A 11 -9.33 17.59 -4.56
CA PRO A 11 -8.02 17.98 -5.07
C PRO A 11 -7.48 19.29 -4.48
N SER A 12 -8.35 20.20 -4.03
CA SER A 12 -7.91 21.44 -3.37
C SER A 12 -7.25 21.25 -2.00
N VAL A 13 -7.35 20.07 -1.37
CA VAL A 13 -6.71 19.78 -0.08
C VAL A 13 -5.25 19.35 -0.24
N GLU A 14 -4.83 19.02 -1.45
CA GLU A 14 -3.45 18.69 -1.77
C GLU A 14 -2.59 19.96 -1.81
N THR A 15 -1.38 19.87 -1.27
CA THR A 15 -0.37 20.93 -1.37
C THR A 15 0.89 20.34 -1.98
N ILE A 16 1.11 20.64 -3.26
CA ILE A 16 2.30 20.21 -4.00
C ILE A 16 3.47 21.07 -3.57
N ALA A 17 4.53 20.44 -3.04
CA ALA A 17 5.74 21.15 -2.66
C ALA A 17 6.54 21.61 -3.90
N PRO A 18 7.27 22.75 -3.84
CA PRO A 18 8.04 23.25 -4.98
C PRO A 18 9.08 22.25 -5.52
N ASP A 19 9.61 21.41 -4.65
CA ASP A 19 10.64 20.38 -4.90
C ASP A 19 10.05 18.97 -5.08
N GLU A 20 8.72 18.82 -5.10
CA GLU A 20 8.08 17.50 -5.21
C GLU A 20 8.49 16.77 -6.49
N GLN A 21 8.58 17.48 -7.63
CA GLN A 21 9.00 16.88 -8.91
C GLN A 21 10.45 16.39 -8.89
N GLU A 22 11.36 17.14 -8.24
CA GLU A 22 12.75 16.73 -8.05
C GLU A 22 12.83 15.50 -7.15
N THR A 23 12.07 15.50 -6.04
CA THR A 23 11.98 14.38 -5.11
C THR A 23 11.43 13.12 -5.80
N LEU A 24 10.37 13.27 -6.61
CA LEU A 24 9.80 12.18 -7.40
C LEU A 24 10.83 11.60 -8.39
N GLN A 25 11.62 12.45 -9.04
CA GLN A 25 12.65 11.98 -9.95
C GLN A 25 13.78 11.26 -9.22
N GLY A 26 14.29 11.80 -8.11
CA GLY A 26 15.32 11.15 -7.30
C GLY A 26 14.89 9.79 -6.74
N MET A 27 13.61 9.65 -6.36
CA MET A 27 13.04 8.37 -5.96
C MET A 27 12.99 7.36 -7.12
N LYS A 28 12.59 7.79 -8.32
CA LYS A 28 12.58 6.92 -9.51
C LYS A 28 14.00 6.43 -9.84
N ASP A 29 14.98 7.33 -9.82
CA ASP A 29 16.36 7.00 -10.13
C ASP A 29 16.92 5.98 -9.12
N SER A 30 16.67 6.21 -7.82
CA SER A 30 17.07 5.30 -6.75
C SER A 30 16.41 3.91 -6.89
N PHE A 31 15.11 3.87 -7.20
CA PHE A 31 14.41 2.59 -7.40
C PHE A 31 14.89 1.87 -8.66
N GLN A 32 15.21 2.61 -9.73
CA GLN A 32 15.78 2.03 -10.94
C GLN A 32 17.14 1.39 -10.66
N GLU A 33 18.03 2.08 -9.93
CA GLU A 33 19.33 1.53 -9.55
C GLU A 33 19.19 0.22 -8.75
N ILE A 34 18.29 0.18 -7.77
CA ILE A 34 18.02 -1.03 -6.98
C ILE A 34 17.51 -2.17 -7.87
N LEU A 35 16.53 -1.89 -8.76
CA LEU A 35 15.96 -2.91 -9.64
C LEU A 35 17.00 -3.47 -10.62
N GLU A 36 17.80 -2.60 -11.23
CA GLU A 36 18.84 -3.01 -12.17
C GLU A 36 19.89 -3.87 -11.46
N THR A 37 20.41 -3.42 -10.32
CA THR A 37 21.41 -4.15 -9.53
C THR A 37 20.89 -5.52 -9.10
N THR A 38 19.74 -5.56 -8.44
CA THR A 38 19.18 -6.82 -7.91
C THR A 38 18.75 -7.78 -9.02
N SER A 39 18.25 -7.27 -10.15
CA SER A 39 17.88 -8.13 -11.29
C SER A 39 19.10 -8.77 -11.95
N GLN A 40 20.23 -8.06 -12.01
CA GLN A 40 21.50 -8.60 -12.47
C GLN A 40 22.04 -9.65 -11.51
N ASP A 41 22.02 -9.37 -10.20
CA ASP A 41 22.56 -10.27 -9.17
C ASP A 41 21.75 -11.57 -9.05
N TYR A 42 20.42 -11.49 -9.09
CA TYR A 42 19.55 -12.66 -8.94
C TYR A 42 19.16 -13.34 -10.26
N GLY A 43 19.50 -12.73 -11.40
CA GLY A 43 19.09 -13.19 -12.73
C GLY A 43 17.58 -13.08 -13.00
N HIS A 44 16.83 -12.36 -12.17
CA HIS A 44 15.41 -12.06 -12.35
C HIS A 44 15.00 -10.84 -11.52
N ALA A 45 13.97 -10.13 -11.95
CA ALA A 45 13.48 -8.95 -11.25
C ALA A 45 12.80 -9.31 -9.92
N VAL A 46 13.11 -8.54 -8.88
CA VAL A 46 12.40 -8.49 -7.60
C VAL A 46 11.80 -7.08 -7.41
N ARG A 47 11.10 -6.84 -6.29
CA ARG A 47 10.60 -5.50 -5.98
C ARG A 47 11.73 -4.60 -5.47
N SER A 48 11.74 -3.32 -5.85
CA SER A 48 12.75 -2.31 -5.41
C SER A 48 12.73 -2.05 -3.91
N VAL A 49 11.59 -2.29 -3.27
CA VAL A 49 11.40 -2.34 -1.82
C VAL A 49 10.45 -3.48 -1.51
N HIS A 50 10.49 -3.98 -0.29
CA HIS A 50 9.73 -5.15 0.09
C HIS A 50 10.04 -6.39 -0.77
N ALA A 51 11.31 -6.59 -1.15
CA ALA A 51 11.72 -7.64 -2.10
C ALA A 51 11.35 -9.03 -1.59
N LYS A 52 11.83 -9.40 -0.40
CA LYS A 52 11.54 -10.70 0.20
C LYS A 52 10.10 -10.78 0.69
N ALA A 53 9.37 -11.79 0.21
CA ALA A 53 8.09 -12.20 0.78
C ALA A 53 8.31 -13.33 1.80
N HIS A 54 7.69 -13.23 2.97
CA HIS A 54 7.64 -14.35 3.93
C HIS A 54 6.44 -15.25 3.69
N GLY A 55 5.35 -14.70 3.14
CA GLY A 55 4.15 -15.46 2.88
C GLY A 55 3.12 -14.66 2.09
N ILE A 56 2.35 -15.40 1.29
CA ILE A 56 1.14 -14.92 0.63
C ILE A 56 0.03 -15.87 1.05
N ALA A 57 -1.04 -15.32 1.60
CA ALA A 57 -2.21 -16.11 1.97
C ALA A 57 -3.46 -15.52 1.31
N ARG A 58 -4.35 -16.41 0.91
CA ARG A 58 -5.70 -16.06 0.50
C ARG A 58 -6.64 -16.35 1.66
N GLY A 59 -7.59 -15.46 1.86
CA GLY A 59 -8.61 -15.62 2.87
C GLY A 59 -9.79 -14.71 2.61
N THR A 60 -10.47 -14.36 3.69
CA THR A 60 -11.66 -13.56 3.62
C THR A 60 -11.50 -12.33 4.52
N PHE A 61 -11.91 -11.17 3.99
CA PHE A 61 -12.10 -9.95 4.75
C PHE A 61 -13.59 -9.72 5.03
N THR A 62 -13.95 -9.43 6.28
CA THR A 62 -15.34 -9.16 6.68
C THR A 62 -15.47 -7.75 7.19
N ILE A 63 -16.36 -6.99 6.57
CA ILE A 63 -16.77 -5.64 6.98
C ILE A 63 -17.96 -5.81 7.90
N ALA A 64 -17.77 -5.41 9.17
CA ALA A 64 -18.82 -5.44 10.18
C ALA A 64 -19.94 -4.42 9.86
N ASP A 65 -21.11 -4.64 10.45
CA ASP A 65 -22.19 -3.66 10.44
C ASP A 65 -22.05 -2.65 11.58
N GLY A 66 -22.89 -1.60 11.52
CA GLY A 66 -23.00 -0.63 12.61
C GLY A 66 -21.81 0.32 12.76
N PHE A 67 -20.98 0.51 11.73
CA PHE A 67 -19.95 1.55 11.77
C PHE A 67 -20.59 2.94 11.93
N PRO A 68 -19.98 3.84 12.73
CA PRO A 68 -20.31 5.25 12.73
C PRO A 68 -20.30 5.82 11.30
N ALA A 69 -21.19 6.77 11.00
CA ALA A 69 -21.36 7.31 9.66
C ALA A 69 -20.06 7.89 9.08
N GLU A 70 -19.22 8.45 9.94
CA GLU A 70 -17.91 8.97 9.60
C GLU A 70 -16.87 7.89 9.22
N LEU A 71 -17.07 6.62 9.60
CA LEU A 71 -16.21 5.49 9.24
C LEU A 71 -16.80 4.62 8.13
N ALA A 72 -18.12 4.68 7.91
CA ALA A 72 -18.84 3.93 6.89
C ALA A 72 -18.68 4.54 5.48
N GLN A 73 -17.45 4.62 4.98
CA GLN A 73 -17.10 5.25 3.71
C GLN A 73 -16.40 4.28 2.74
N GLY A 74 -16.54 4.52 1.44
CA GLY A 74 -15.92 3.70 0.40
C GLY A 74 -16.33 2.23 0.53
N ILE A 75 -15.35 1.33 0.56
CA ILE A 75 -15.60 -0.11 0.75
C ILE A 75 -16.31 -0.41 2.08
N PHE A 76 -16.09 0.39 3.13
CA PHE A 76 -16.68 0.20 4.45
C PHE A 76 -18.14 0.67 4.55
N ALA A 77 -18.69 1.29 3.50
CA ALA A 77 -20.07 1.78 3.49
C ALA A 77 -21.12 0.66 3.51
N LYS A 78 -20.74 -0.56 3.10
CA LYS A 78 -21.62 -1.73 3.07
C LYS A 78 -21.00 -2.89 3.85
N PRO A 79 -21.68 -3.44 4.87
CA PRO A 79 -21.25 -4.65 5.53
C PRO A 79 -21.21 -5.81 4.53
N GLY A 80 -20.27 -6.74 4.70
CA GLY A 80 -20.10 -7.81 3.72
C GLY A 80 -18.84 -8.63 3.88
N ARG A 81 -18.78 -9.72 3.13
CA ARG A 81 -17.66 -10.67 3.09
C ARG A 81 -17.01 -10.58 1.72
N HIS A 82 -15.70 -10.36 1.69
CA HIS A 82 -14.91 -10.23 0.47
C HIS A 82 -13.77 -11.25 0.45
N GLU A 83 -13.40 -11.71 -0.74
CA GLU A 83 -12.15 -12.43 -0.93
C GLU A 83 -10.97 -11.47 -0.78
N ALA A 84 -9.92 -11.93 -0.13
CA ALA A 84 -8.75 -11.10 0.14
C ALA A 84 -7.45 -11.88 0.02
N ILE A 85 -6.38 -11.17 -0.33
CA ILE A 85 -5.02 -11.67 -0.41
C ILE A 85 -4.15 -10.83 0.51
N ILE A 86 -3.40 -11.48 1.38
CA ILE A 86 -2.41 -10.82 2.25
C ILE A 86 -0.99 -11.22 1.84
N ARG A 87 -0.07 -10.26 1.84
CA ARG A 87 1.36 -10.47 1.63
C ARG A 87 2.15 -9.89 2.78
N ILE A 88 3.04 -10.70 3.34
CA ILE A 88 3.98 -10.31 4.41
C ILE A 88 5.40 -10.24 3.84
N SER A 89 6.15 -9.20 4.16
CA SER A 89 7.49 -8.92 3.58
C SER A 89 8.43 -8.18 4.53
N THR A 90 9.73 -8.14 4.21
CA THR A 90 10.73 -7.21 4.82
C THR A 90 10.99 -6.01 3.92
N ASN A 91 11.15 -4.80 4.46
CA ASN A 91 11.23 -3.55 3.69
C ASN A 91 12.33 -3.42 2.63
N ALA A 92 13.50 -4.04 2.80
CA ALA A 92 14.64 -3.83 1.90
C ALA A 92 14.35 -4.23 0.44
N GLY A 93 15.07 -3.61 -0.51
CA GLY A 93 15.10 -4.00 -1.92
C GLY A 93 15.91 -5.26 -2.21
N ASP A 94 16.64 -5.76 -1.21
CA ASP A 94 17.45 -6.99 -1.24
C ASP A 94 16.72 -8.12 -0.48
N ILE A 95 17.05 -9.37 -0.79
CA ILE A 95 16.58 -10.58 -0.11
C ILE A 95 17.53 -10.91 1.06
N LEU A 96 17.30 -10.25 2.18
CA LEU A 96 18.10 -10.42 3.41
C LEU A 96 17.58 -11.54 4.31
N ASP A 97 18.39 -11.99 5.28
CA ASP A 97 17.95 -12.93 6.32
C ASP A 97 16.82 -12.31 7.18
N ASP A 98 15.91 -13.16 7.64
CA ASP A 98 14.78 -12.75 8.48
C ASP A 98 15.23 -12.27 9.87
N SER A 99 16.42 -12.68 10.32
CA SER A 99 17.00 -12.20 11.58
C SER A 99 17.40 -10.73 11.55
N ILE A 100 17.47 -10.11 10.36
CA ILE A 100 17.81 -8.70 10.22
C ILE A 100 16.63 -7.84 10.68
N SER A 101 16.91 -6.94 11.62
CA SER A 101 15.92 -6.02 12.18
C SER A 101 15.55 -4.94 11.17
N LEU A 102 14.38 -5.10 10.55
CA LEU A 102 13.82 -4.20 9.55
C LEU A 102 12.30 -4.08 9.75
N PRO A 103 11.66 -3.01 9.26
CA PRO A 103 10.21 -2.98 9.18
C PRO A 103 9.66 -4.16 8.39
N ARG A 104 8.49 -4.65 8.81
CA ARG A 104 7.73 -5.70 8.14
C ARG A 104 6.53 -5.08 7.44
N GLY A 105 6.38 -5.37 6.16
CA GLY A 105 5.24 -4.98 5.36
C GLY A 105 4.08 -5.96 5.51
N LEU A 106 2.87 -5.42 5.47
CA LEU A 106 1.62 -6.16 5.41
C LEU A 106 0.72 -5.49 4.36
N ALA A 107 0.66 -6.09 3.17
CA ALA A 107 -0.23 -5.63 2.11
C ALA A 107 -1.49 -6.49 2.09
N LEU A 108 -2.66 -5.86 2.16
CA LEU A 108 -3.97 -6.49 2.04
C LEU A 108 -4.64 -6.02 0.75
N LYS A 109 -4.93 -6.95 -0.14
CA LYS A 109 -5.72 -6.73 -1.36
C LYS A 109 -7.10 -7.33 -1.16
N ILE A 110 -8.14 -6.51 -1.26
CA ILE A 110 -9.53 -6.95 -1.27
C ILE A 110 -10.00 -7.02 -2.72
N LEU A 111 -10.61 -8.14 -3.09
CA LEU A 111 -11.07 -8.42 -4.45
C LEU A 111 -12.55 -8.04 -4.64
N ASP A 112 -12.96 -7.90 -5.89
CA ASP A 112 -14.33 -7.63 -6.33
C ASP A 112 -14.95 -6.42 -5.62
N VAL A 113 -14.16 -5.36 -5.49
CA VAL A 113 -14.57 -4.08 -4.94
C VAL A 113 -15.13 -3.21 -6.06
N ASP A 114 -16.38 -2.80 -5.91
CA ASP A 114 -17.03 -1.86 -6.83
C ASP A 114 -16.79 -0.41 -6.41
N GLY A 115 -16.82 0.50 -7.39
CA GLY A 115 -16.86 1.94 -7.14
C GLY A 115 -16.06 2.76 -8.15
N PRO A 116 -16.16 4.11 -8.07
CA PRO A 116 -15.33 5.00 -8.87
C PRO A 116 -13.84 4.76 -8.64
N ARG A 117 -13.03 4.91 -9.70
CA ARG A 117 -11.58 4.71 -9.67
C ARG A 117 -10.85 5.99 -10.04
N LEU A 118 -9.59 6.06 -9.63
CA LEU A 118 -8.69 7.11 -10.11
C LEU A 118 -8.41 6.90 -11.60
N PRO A 119 -8.09 7.99 -12.34
CA PRO A 119 -7.74 7.89 -13.74
C PRO A 119 -6.62 6.87 -13.98
N GLY A 120 -6.80 5.97 -14.94
CA GLY A 120 -5.86 4.89 -15.26
C GLY A 120 -6.11 3.56 -14.52
N SER A 121 -7.07 3.51 -13.61
CA SER A 121 -7.49 2.31 -12.87
C SER A 121 -8.96 1.95 -13.12
N GLU A 122 -9.58 2.41 -14.19
CA GLU A 122 -11.02 2.24 -14.44
C GLU A 122 -11.45 0.78 -14.56
N GLY A 123 -10.53 -0.12 -14.96
CA GLY A 123 -10.77 -1.57 -15.02
C GLY A 123 -10.53 -2.31 -13.71
N ASP A 124 -10.02 -1.64 -12.68
CA ASP A 124 -9.65 -2.30 -11.43
C ASP A 124 -10.86 -2.53 -10.53
N THR A 125 -10.98 -3.77 -10.04
CA THR A 125 -12.02 -4.19 -9.09
C THR A 125 -11.41 -4.55 -7.73
N THR A 126 -10.36 -3.85 -7.31
CA THR A 126 -9.68 -4.15 -6.03
C THR A 126 -9.54 -2.92 -5.14
N GLN A 127 -9.33 -3.14 -3.85
CA GLN A 127 -8.87 -2.13 -2.90
C GLN A 127 -7.66 -2.67 -2.15
N ASP A 128 -6.57 -1.93 -2.20
CA ASP A 128 -5.32 -2.29 -1.52
C ASP A 128 -5.11 -1.42 -0.29
N PHE A 129 -4.70 -2.06 0.81
CA PHE A 129 -4.19 -1.42 2.02
C PHE A 129 -2.74 -1.84 2.17
N ILE A 130 -1.83 -0.89 1.96
CA ILE A 130 -0.39 -1.10 2.06
C ILE A 130 0.08 -0.59 3.41
N MET A 131 0.47 -1.49 4.29
CA MET A 131 0.82 -1.18 5.68
C MET A 131 2.22 -1.68 6.03
N VAL A 132 2.79 -1.10 7.08
CA VAL A 132 4.03 -1.53 7.72
C VAL A 132 3.81 -1.62 9.23
N ASN A 133 4.60 -2.43 9.93
CA ASN A 133 4.48 -2.64 11.38
C ASN A 133 5.11 -1.50 12.23
N GLY A 134 5.26 -0.30 11.66
CA GLY A 134 5.77 0.90 12.34
C GLY A 134 4.67 1.92 12.58
N PRO A 135 4.70 2.68 13.69
CA PRO A 135 3.68 3.70 13.98
C PRO A 135 3.81 4.96 13.12
N ALA A 136 4.98 5.18 12.52
CA ALA A 136 5.29 6.29 11.62
C ALA A 136 6.39 5.89 10.62
N PHE A 137 6.47 6.62 9.52
CA PHE A 137 7.58 6.59 8.58
C PHE A 137 8.42 7.85 8.81
N SER A 138 9.71 7.69 9.07
CA SER A 138 10.64 8.77 9.44
C SER A 138 11.93 8.67 8.64
#